data_AF-A0A9N8X084-F1
#
_entry.id   AF-A0A9N8X084-F1
#
_cell.length_a   1.000
_cell.length_b   1.000
_cell.length_c   1.000
_cell.angle_alpha   90.00
_cell.angle_beta   90.00
_cell.angle_gamma   90.00
#
_symmetry.space_group_name_H-M   'P 1'
#
loop_
_entity.id
_entity.type
_entity.pdbx_description
1 polymer ?
#
loop_
_entity_poly.entity_id
_entity_poly.type
_entity_poly.pdbx_seq_one_letter_code
_entity_poly.pdbx_strand_id
1 'polypeptide(L)'
;MDHLDDKELETIALLLSGDRLHRFLALTGSTRAAIALHQQTLRLGGSLMSVTAVLEIALRNAVCDRLALYFQTENWLLKPPTVFAWRDEERGRIEMAIRAAQRAHYAKLDASQKRQLDEVAFRRGAPAGISHEHRSNARQKAIRVPAGQVIAQLTLYFWKRLFSPDYDHTLWKPALKRLFPGKEVTRAAVASNLESIYQTRNRIAHHEPVYGNRLDDALGAIDFIAAQLGTARSDGRTPLGKMLEKERSVLGDQAAALRGRIDALRSSGGTQTGLARSAALVNESA
;
A
#
# COMPACT_ATOMS: atom_id res chain seq x y z
N MET A 1 -5.89 29.07 3.81
CA MET A 1 -5.84 28.94 5.30
C MET A 1 -5.97 30.32 5.94
N ASP A 2 -6.52 31.29 5.20
CA ASP A 2 -6.45 32.70 5.58
C ASP A 2 -7.55 33.09 6.58
N HIS A 3 -8.44 32.14 6.87
CA HIS A 3 -9.47 32.23 7.91
C HIS A 3 -8.97 31.80 9.30
N LEU A 4 -7.72 31.34 9.44
CA LEU A 4 -7.15 30.89 10.72
C LEU A 4 -6.20 31.95 11.28
N ASP A 5 -6.42 32.37 12.52
CA ASP A 5 -5.51 33.24 13.27
C ASP A 5 -4.31 32.47 13.85
N ASP A 6 -3.35 33.19 14.43
CA ASP A 6 -2.10 32.58 14.90
C ASP A 6 -2.29 31.68 16.13
N LYS A 7 -3.26 32.00 17.00
CA LYS A 7 -3.57 31.18 18.18
C LYS A 7 -4.28 29.88 17.77
N GLU A 8 -5.16 29.96 16.77
CA GLU A 8 -5.78 28.79 16.14
C GLU A 8 -4.73 27.91 15.47
N LEU A 9 -3.74 28.49 14.77
CA LEU A 9 -2.65 27.73 14.16
C LEU A 9 -1.77 27.01 15.18
N GLU A 10 -1.46 27.64 16.32
CA GLU A 10 -0.73 26.99 17.42
C GLU A 10 -1.51 25.81 17.97
N THR A 11 -2.83 25.99 18.18
CA THR A 11 -3.72 24.92 18.64
C THR A 11 -3.75 23.76 17.63
N ILE A 12 -3.86 24.05 16.34
CA ILE A 12 -3.82 23.04 15.27
C ILE A 12 -2.47 22.32 15.23
N ALA A 13 -1.36 23.04 15.44
CA ALA A 13 -0.03 22.44 15.46
C ALA A 13 0.13 21.42 16.59
N LEU A 14 -0.45 21.70 17.77
CA LEU A 14 -0.51 20.76 18.89
C LEU A 14 -1.34 19.51 18.55
N LEU A 15 -2.49 19.69 17.87
CA LEU A 15 -3.37 18.58 17.46
C LEU A 15 -2.72 17.66 16.42
N LEU A 16 -1.90 18.20 15.52
CA LEU A 16 -1.23 17.43 14.47
C LEU A 16 0.04 16.71 14.95
N SER A 17 0.41 16.84 16.23
CA SER A 17 1.64 16.36 16.87
C SER A 17 2.92 17.03 16.34
N GLY A 18 3.75 17.48 17.29
CA GLY A 18 5.05 18.09 17.02
C GLY A 18 5.93 17.24 16.10
N ASP A 19 5.99 15.92 16.29
CA ASP A 19 6.84 15.02 15.50
C ASP A 19 6.47 14.97 14.01
N ARG A 20 5.18 15.15 13.69
CA ARG A 20 4.71 15.13 12.30
C ARG A 20 5.00 16.45 11.59
N LEU A 21 4.86 17.56 12.32
CA LEU A 21 5.11 18.90 11.80
C LEU A 21 6.58 19.31 11.88
N HIS A 22 7.39 18.73 12.75
CA HIS A 22 8.77 19.13 13.01
C HIS A 22 9.62 19.17 11.73
N ARG A 23 9.49 18.12 10.89
CA ARG A 23 10.18 18.05 9.59
C ARG A 23 9.74 19.15 8.63
N PHE A 24 8.48 19.56 8.67
CA PHE A 24 7.96 20.63 7.81
C PHE A 24 8.31 22.01 8.36
N LEU A 25 8.27 22.20 9.67
CA LEU A 25 8.72 23.41 10.36
C LEU A 25 10.19 23.70 10.05
N ALA A 26 11.05 22.68 10.11
CA ALA A 26 12.45 22.81 9.74
C ALA A 26 12.66 23.25 8.28
N LEU A 27 11.73 22.91 7.38
CA LEU A 27 11.78 23.30 5.97
C LEU A 27 11.17 24.68 5.70
N THR A 28 10.18 25.10 6.49
CA THR A 28 9.35 26.27 6.18
C THR A 28 9.67 27.49 7.03
N GLY A 29 10.24 27.31 8.23
CA GLY A 29 10.45 28.38 9.21
C GLY A 29 9.16 29.01 9.77
N SER A 30 7.99 28.48 9.41
CA SER A 30 6.69 29.04 9.79
C SER A 30 5.67 27.94 10.02
N THR A 31 4.93 28.03 11.13
CA THR A 31 3.85 27.10 11.51
C THR A 31 2.76 27.04 10.45
N ARG A 32 2.32 28.20 9.94
CA ARG A 32 1.32 28.28 8.87
C ARG A 32 1.78 27.53 7.61
N ALA A 33 3.02 27.76 7.19
CA ALA A 33 3.58 27.10 6.01
C ALA A 33 3.82 25.60 6.24
N ALA A 34 4.20 25.19 7.45
CA ALA A 34 4.38 23.78 7.81
C ALA A 34 3.05 23.01 7.77
N ILE A 35 1.99 23.58 8.34
CA ILE A 35 0.64 23.01 8.27
C ILE A 35 0.17 22.93 6.81
N ALA A 36 0.43 23.97 6.00
CA ALA A 36 0.01 23.99 4.60
C ALA A 36 0.70 22.88 3.79
N LEU A 37 2.00 22.72 4.00
CA LEU A 37 2.82 21.70 3.36
C LEU A 37 2.38 20.30 3.80
N HIS A 38 2.16 20.10 5.10
CA HIS A 38 1.63 18.85 5.64
C HIS A 38 0.30 18.47 4.97
N GLN A 39 -0.67 19.39 4.92
CA GLN A 39 -1.97 19.16 4.27
C GLN A 39 -1.84 18.84 2.77
N GLN A 40 -0.88 19.47 2.08
CA GLN A 40 -0.59 19.16 0.68
C GLN A 40 -0.01 17.75 0.52
N THR A 41 0.91 17.33 1.40
CA THR A 41 1.44 15.95 1.38
C THR A 41 0.35 14.91 1.69
N LEU A 42 -0.60 15.22 2.56
CA LEU A 42 -1.76 14.34 2.82
C LEU A 42 -2.66 14.18 1.60
N ARG A 43 -2.98 15.28 0.90
CA ARG A 43 -3.78 15.23 -0.34
C ARG A 43 -3.08 14.39 -1.42
N LEU A 44 -1.78 14.59 -1.61
CA LEU A 44 -0.98 13.76 -2.51
C LEU A 44 -0.97 12.29 -2.09
N GLY A 45 -0.85 12.02 -0.79
CA GLY A 45 -0.96 10.67 -0.23
C GLY A 45 -2.29 10.01 -0.55
N GLY A 46 -3.41 10.76 -0.49
CA GLY A 46 -4.72 10.28 -0.93
C GLY A 46 -4.75 9.83 -2.39
N SER A 47 -4.21 10.66 -3.30
CA SER A 47 -4.09 10.31 -4.73
C SER A 47 -3.20 9.08 -4.95
N LEU A 48 -2.05 9.00 -4.27
CA LEU A 48 -1.16 7.84 -4.31
C LEU A 48 -1.85 6.56 -3.87
N MET A 49 -2.62 6.62 -2.78
CA MET A 49 -3.39 5.47 -2.27
C MET A 49 -4.44 5.01 -3.26
N SER A 50 -5.12 5.95 -3.94
CA SER A 50 -6.13 5.63 -4.96
C SER A 50 -5.51 4.86 -6.13
N VAL A 51 -4.42 5.39 -6.72
CA VAL A 51 -3.73 4.73 -7.84
C VAL A 51 -3.13 3.38 -7.39
N THR A 52 -2.52 3.34 -6.21
CA THR A 52 -1.95 2.10 -5.65
C THR A 52 -3.01 1.03 -5.45
N ALA A 53 -4.20 1.38 -4.97
CA ALA A 53 -5.28 0.42 -4.77
C ALA A 53 -5.72 -0.24 -6.09
N VAL A 54 -5.83 0.56 -7.15
CA VAL A 54 -6.15 0.04 -8.50
C VAL A 54 -5.06 -0.91 -8.99
N LEU A 55 -3.79 -0.52 -8.86
CA LEU A 55 -2.66 -1.36 -9.24
C LEU A 55 -2.61 -2.67 -8.43
N GLU A 56 -2.86 -2.61 -7.12
CA GLU A 56 -2.91 -3.78 -6.25
C GLU A 56 -4.01 -4.75 -6.68
N ILE A 57 -5.22 -4.26 -6.95
CA ILE A 57 -6.34 -5.08 -7.43
C ILE A 57 -6.00 -5.72 -8.78
N ALA A 58 -5.47 -4.93 -9.72
CA ALA A 58 -5.11 -5.42 -11.05
C ALA A 58 -4.00 -6.48 -10.97
N LEU A 59 -2.93 -6.22 -10.21
CA LEU A 59 -1.83 -7.16 -10.01
C LEU A 59 -2.32 -8.46 -9.41
N ARG A 60 -3.09 -8.37 -8.32
CA ARG A 60 -3.63 -9.53 -7.62
C ARG A 60 -4.49 -10.39 -8.55
N ASN A 61 -5.43 -9.78 -9.26
CA ASN A 61 -6.32 -10.51 -10.16
C ASN A 61 -5.52 -11.17 -11.29
N ALA A 62 -4.58 -10.45 -11.90
CA ALA A 62 -3.72 -10.99 -12.94
C ALA A 62 -2.87 -12.17 -12.43
N VAL A 63 -2.31 -12.08 -11.23
CA VAL A 63 -1.59 -13.18 -10.59
C VAL A 63 -2.51 -14.37 -10.33
N CYS A 64 -3.71 -14.13 -9.79
CA CYS A 64 -4.68 -15.19 -9.52
C CYS A 64 -5.06 -15.97 -10.77
N ASP A 65 -5.42 -15.26 -11.85
CA ASP A 65 -5.81 -15.88 -13.12
C ASP A 65 -4.64 -16.66 -13.73
N ARG A 66 -3.44 -16.07 -13.69
CA ARG A 66 -2.23 -16.68 -14.25
C ARG A 66 -1.83 -17.95 -13.50
N LEU A 67 -1.88 -17.93 -12.17
CA LEU A 67 -1.55 -19.08 -11.35
C LEU A 67 -2.62 -20.16 -11.41
N ALA A 68 -3.90 -19.79 -11.48
CA ALA A 68 -4.99 -20.75 -11.69
C ALA A 68 -4.81 -21.50 -13.01
N LEU A 69 -4.47 -20.79 -14.10
CA LEU A 69 -4.23 -21.41 -15.39
C LEU A 69 -2.94 -22.23 -15.43
N TYR A 70 -1.87 -21.80 -14.74
CA TYR A 70 -0.61 -22.56 -14.67
C TYR A 70 -0.75 -23.85 -13.86
N PHE A 71 -1.39 -23.78 -12.69
CA PHE A 71 -1.59 -24.92 -11.81
C PHE A 71 -2.82 -25.76 -12.16
N GLN A 72 -3.62 -25.33 -13.14
CA GLN A 72 -4.86 -25.98 -13.57
C GLN A 72 -5.85 -26.23 -12.43
N THR A 73 -5.90 -25.32 -11.45
CA THR A 73 -6.84 -25.39 -10.33
C THR A 73 -7.13 -24.00 -9.80
N GLU A 74 -8.40 -23.68 -9.57
CA GLU A 74 -8.80 -22.39 -8.98
C GLU A 74 -8.41 -22.27 -7.50
N ASN A 75 -8.20 -23.40 -6.83
CA ASN A 75 -7.92 -23.45 -5.40
C ASN A 75 -6.42 -23.56 -5.07
N TRP A 76 -5.55 -23.17 -6.02
CA TRP A 76 -4.08 -23.24 -5.89
C TRP A 76 -3.56 -22.55 -4.63
N LEU A 77 -4.24 -21.50 -4.14
CA LEU A 77 -3.83 -20.78 -2.94
C LEU A 77 -3.94 -21.66 -1.68
N LEU A 78 -5.10 -22.31 -1.48
CA LEU A 78 -5.40 -23.09 -0.27
C LEU A 78 -4.97 -24.55 -0.38
N LYS A 79 -4.95 -25.07 -1.62
CA LYS A 79 -4.57 -26.44 -1.96
C LYS A 79 -3.66 -26.41 -3.19
N PRO A 80 -2.39 -25.99 -3.03
CA PRO A 80 -1.45 -25.98 -4.14
C PRO A 80 -1.21 -27.41 -4.66
N PRO A 81 -0.91 -27.58 -5.97
CA PRO A 81 -0.48 -28.88 -6.50
C PRO A 81 0.79 -29.38 -5.83
N THR A 82 1.04 -30.69 -5.86
CA THR A 82 2.20 -31.33 -5.20
C THR A 82 3.57 -30.81 -5.68
N VAL A 83 3.64 -30.26 -6.89
CA VAL A 83 4.85 -29.64 -7.47
C VAL A 83 5.18 -28.28 -6.87
N PHE A 84 4.30 -27.71 -6.05
CA PHE A 84 4.47 -26.39 -5.45
C PHE A 84 4.12 -26.40 -3.96
N ALA A 85 4.97 -25.79 -3.15
CA ALA A 85 4.72 -25.59 -1.73
C ALA A 85 4.97 -24.13 -1.37
N TRP A 86 4.06 -23.57 -0.58
CA TRP A 86 4.29 -22.29 0.08
C TRP A 86 5.45 -22.38 1.05
N ARG A 87 6.26 -21.32 1.13
CA ARG A 87 7.19 -21.15 2.25
C ARG A 87 6.42 -20.76 3.52
N ASP A 88 7.07 -20.90 4.66
CA ASP A 88 6.42 -20.71 5.97
C ASP A 88 5.85 -19.31 6.16
N GLU A 89 6.53 -18.30 5.63
CA GLU A 89 6.03 -16.93 5.65
C GLU A 89 4.71 -16.80 4.90
N GLU A 90 4.66 -17.20 3.62
CA GLU A 90 3.43 -17.12 2.82
C GLU A 90 2.32 -18.01 3.39
N ARG A 91 2.67 -19.19 3.90
CA ARG A 91 1.73 -20.09 4.59
C ARG A 91 1.09 -19.40 5.79
N GLY A 92 1.90 -18.77 6.65
CA GLY A 92 1.41 -18.02 7.80
C GLY A 92 0.48 -16.87 7.40
N ARG A 93 0.80 -16.14 6.33
CA ARG A 93 -0.06 -15.07 5.79
C ARG A 93 -1.39 -15.61 5.26
N ILE A 94 -1.38 -16.75 4.56
CA ILE A 94 -2.58 -17.43 4.08
C ILE A 94 -3.45 -17.86 5.27
N GLU A 95 -2.87 -18.42 6.32
CA GLU A 95 -3.61 -18.80 7.53
C GLU A 95 -4.24 -17.58 8.22
N MET A 96 -3.51 -16.48 8.33
CA MET A 96 -4.06 -15.22 8.87
C MET A 96 -5.23 -14.71 8.02
N ALA A 97 -5.11 -14.77 6.70
CA ALA A 97 -6.15 -14.37 5.76
C ALA A 97 -7.40 -15.28 5.86
N ILE A 98 -7.22 -16.60 6.02
CA ILE A 98 -8.33 -17.53 6.29
C ILE A 98 -9.06 -17.14 7.57
N ARG A 99 -8.32 -16.92 8.67
CA ARG A 99 -8.92 -16.52 9.96
C ARG A 99 -9.64 -15.17 9.84
N ALA A 100 -9.10 -14.22 9.09
CA ALA A 100 -9.74 -12.93 8.84
C ALA A 100 -11.04 -13.09 8.04
N ALA A 101 -11.03 -13.91 6.98
CA ALA A 101 -12.22 -14.20 6.18
C ALA A 101 -13.30 -14.90 7.02
N GLN A 102 -12.92 -15.87 7.85
CA GLN A 102 -13.82 -16.56 8.78
C GLN A 102 -14.46 -15.61 9.79
N ARG A 103 -13.67 -14.70 10.39
CA ARG A 103 -14.19 -13.65 11.28
C ARG A 103 -15.17 -12.72 10.56
N ALA A 104 -14.81 -12.26 9.37
CA ALA A 104 -15.66 -11.37 8.58
C ALA A 104 -16.98 -12.04 8.18
N HIS A 105 -16.95 -13.33 7.87
CA HIS A 105 -18.16 -14.12 7.60
C HIS A 105 -19.00 -14.30 8.87
N TYR A 106 -18.38 -14.71 9.98
CA TYR A 106 -19.07 -14.93 11.26
C TYR A 106 -19.75 -13.65 11.79
N ALA A 107 -19.14 -12.49 11.58
CA ALA A 107 -19.71 -11.19 11.97
C ALA A 107 -21.05 -10.89 11.27
N LYS A 108 -21.30 -11.46 10.09
CA LYS A 108 -22.54 -11.27 9.32
C LYS A 108 -23.66 -12.24 9.71
N LEU A 109 -23.37 -13.26 10.52
CA LEU A 109 -24.34 -14.27 10.92
C LEU A 109 -25.22 -13.80 12.07
N ASP A 110 -26.49 -14.18 12.03
CA ASP A 110 -27.42 -13.99 13.14
C ASP A 110 -27.20 -15.02 14.27
N ALA A 111 -27.95 -14.89 15.37
CA ALA A 111 -27.80 -15.77 16.53
C ALA A 111 -28.17 -17.24 16.24
N SER A 112 -29.11 -17.48 15.32
CA SER A 112 -29.55 -18.83 14.94
C SER A 112 -28.50 -19.54 14.10
N GLN A 113 -28.01 -18.87 13.06
CA GLN A 113 -26.93 -19.37 12.19
C GLN A 113 -25.65 -19.65 12.98
N LYS A 114 -25.32 -18.79 13.95
CA LYS A 114 -24.17 -19.01 14.85
C LYS A 114 -24.35 -20.26 15.71
N ARG A 115 -25.56 -20.59 16.14
CA ARG A 115 -25.84 -21.82 16.90
C ARG A 115 -25.71 -23.08 16.03
N GLN A 116 -26.15 -23.02 14.77
CA GLN A 116 -26.00 -24.15 13.83
C GLN A 116 -24.52 -24.54 13.61
N LEU A 117 -23.59 -23.57 13.72
CA LEU A 117 -22.16 -23.86 13.66
C LEU A 117 -21.65 -24.74 14.81
N ASP A 118 -22.38 -24.88 15.93
CA ASP A 118 -21.96 -25.76 17.03
C ASP A 118 -21.92 -27.23 16.60
N GLU A 119 -22.81 -27.66 15.70
CA GLU A 119 -22.84 -29.03 15.18
C GLU A 119 -21.55 -29.40 14.43
N VAL A 120 -21.01 -28.44 13.68
CA VAL A 120 -19.77 -28.60 12.91
C VAL A 120 -18.54 -28.38 13.79
N ALA A 121 -18.59 -27.38 14.68
CA ALA A 121 -17.49 -27.01 15.56
C ALA A 121 -17.24 -28.03 16.67
N PHE A 122 -18.28 -28.71 17.14
CA PHE A 122 -18.23 -29.66 18.26
C PHE A 122 -18.89 -30.99 17.88
N ARG A 123 -18.22 -31.78 17.04
CA ARG A 123 -18.74 -33.09 16.57
C ARG A 123 -19.14 -34.08 17.69
N ARG A 124 -18.59 -33.90 18.90
CA ARG A 124 -18.88 -34.73 20.09
C ARG A 124 -19.74 -34.01 21.13
N GLY A 125 -20.39 -32.91 20.74
CA GLY A 125 -21.10 -32.01 21.65
C GLY A 125 -20.19 -30.93 22.25
N ALA A 126 -20.75 -29.74 22.47
CA ALA A 126 -20.02 -28.64 23.08
C ALA A 126 -19.73 -28.93 24.56
N PRO A 127 -18.50 -28.76 25.05
CA PRO A 127 -18.18 -28.95 26.46
C PRO A 127 -19.03 -28.06 27.39
N ALA A 128 -19.48 -28.62 28.52
CA ALA A 128 -20.13 -27.84 29.56
C ALA A 128 -19.16 -26.77 30.10
N GLY A 129 -19.63 -25.54 30.27
CA GLY A 129 -18.82 -24.42 30.78
C GLY A 129 -17.81 -23.82 29.79
N ILE A 130 -17.85 -24.19 28.50
CA ILE A 130 -16.98 -23.55 27.49
C ILE A 130 -17.20 -22.03 27.45
N SER A 131 -16.10 -21.26 27.51
CA SER A 131 -16.16 -19.80 27.43
C SER A 131 -16.76 -19.33 26.11
N HIS A 132 -17.40 -18.16 26.14
CA HIS A 132 -17.96 -17.54 24.94
C HIS A 132 -16.90 -17.34 23.85
N GLU A 133 -15.68 -16.95 24.24
CA GLU A 133 -14.56 -16.76 23.31
C GLU A 133 -14.13 -18.07 22.65
N HIS A 134 -13.91 -19.14 23.43
CA HIS A 134 -13.53 -20.44 22.88
C HIS A 134 -14.62 -20.98 21.94
N ARG A 135 -15.90 -20.79 22.30
CA ARG A 135 -17.02 -21.17 21.45
C ARG A 135 -17.04 -20.38 20.13
N SER A 136 -16.89 -19.06 20.21
CA SER A 136 -16.83 -18.18 19.04
C SER A 136 -15.67 -18.58 18.11
N ASN A 137 -14.48 -18.83 18.67
CA ASN A 137 -13.30 -19.25 17.92
C ASN A 137 -13.52 -20.62 17.24
N ALA A 138 -14.15 -21.58 17.92
CA ALA A 138 -14.47 -22.88 17.33
C ALA A 138 -15.47 -22.76 16.18
N ARG A 139 -16.54 -21.95 16.35
CA ARG A 139 -17.53 -21.67 15.30
C ARG A 139 -16.90 -20.98 14.09
N GLN A 140 -16.04 -19.98 14.31
CA GLN A 140 -15.32 -19.32 13.22
C GLN A 140 -14.47 -20.30 12.41
N LYS A 141 -13.72 -21.19 13.08
CA LYS A 141 -12.92 -22.22 12.42
C LYS A 141 -13.76 -23.22 11.61
N ALA A 142 -15.02 -23.44 12.01
CA ALA A 142 -15.94 -24.32 11.30
C ALA A 142 -16.47 -23.72 9.99
N ILE A 143 -16.36 -22.39 9.80
CA ILE A 143 -16.78 -21.73 8.56
C ILE A 143 -15.81 -22.07 7.43
N ARG A 144 -16.35 -22.63 6.34
CA ARG A 144 -15.63 -22.79 5.08
C ARG A 144 -15.70 -21.48 4.29
N VAL A 145 -14.53 -20.90 4.01
CA VAL A 145 -14.40 -19.67 3.22
C VAL A 145 -13.93 -19.99 1.80
N PRO A 146 -14.58 -19.43 0.75
CA PRO A 146 -14.10 -19.56 -0.62
C PRO A 146 -12.71 -18.93 -0.80
N ALA A 147 -11.90 -19.47 -1.72
CA ALA A 147 -10.56 -18.96 -2.01
C ALA A 147 -10.57 -17.46 -2.34
N GLY A 148 -11.55 -16.98 -3.13
CA GLY A 148 -11.72 -15.56 -3.44
C GLY A 148 -11.85 -14.65 -2.21
N GLN A 149 -12.50 -15.12 -1.13
CA GLN A 149 -12.60 -14.37 0.13
C GLN A 149 -11.28 -14.34 0.88
N VAL A 150 -10.49 -15.43 0.83
CA VAL A 150 -9.15 -15.46 1.43
C VAL A 150 -8.20 -14.54 0.66
N ILE A 151 -8.22 -14.62 -0.67
CA ILE A 151 -7.48 -13.73 -1.56
C ILE A 151 -7.81 -12.26 -1.22
N ALA A 152 -9.07 -11.96 -0.86
CA ALA A 152 -9.51 -10.62 -0.46
C ALA A 152 -8.92 -10.09 0.85
N GLN A 153 -8.41 -10.97 1.71
CA GLN A 153 -7.79 -10.61 2.97
C GLN A 153 -6.26 -10.51 2.88
N LEU A 154 -5.67 -10.86 1.73
CA LEU A 154 -4.22 -10.76 1.51
C LEU A 154 -3.86 -9.34 1.05
N THR A 155 -2.86 -8.75 1.71
CA THR A 155 -2.37 -7.40 1.40
C THR A 155 -1.36 -7.41 0.27
N LEU A 156 -1.06 -6.23 -0.31
CA LEU A 156 0.01 -6.04 -1.29
C LEU A 156 1.35 -6.70 -0.91
N TYR A 157 1.66 -6.79 0.39
CA TYR A 157 2.86 -7.50 0.87
C TYR A 157 2.95 -8.93 0.36
N PHE A 158 1.84 -9.67 0.47
CA PHE A 158 1.78 -11.04 -0.03
C PHE A 158 2.04 -11.06 -1.53
N TRP A 159 1.33 -10.22 -2.29
CA TRP A 159 1.43 -10.20 -3.75
C TRP A 159 2.82 -9.81 -4.26
N LYS A 160 3.51 -8.85 -3.65
CA LYS A 160 4.89 -8.51 -4.05
C LYS A 160 5.88 -9.64 -3.76
N ARG A 161 5.67 -10.42 -2.69
CA ARG A 161 6.56 -11.53 -2.28
C ARG A 161 6.66 -12.61 -3.36
N LEU A 162 5.61 -12.82 -4.15
CA LEU A 162 5.60 -13.78 -5.26
C LEU A 162 6.61 -13.44 -6.37
N PHE A 163 7.12 -12.20 -6.41
CA PHE A 163 8.14 -11.74 -7.36
C PHE A 163 9.56 -11.73 -6.78
N SER A 164 9.74 -12.20 -5.54
CA SER A 164 11.05 -12.30 -4.91
C SER A 164 11.94 -13.38 -5.55
N PRO A 165 13.26 -13.38 -5.32
CA PRO A 165 14.17 -14.43 -5.81
C PRO A 165 13.75 -15.83 -5.38
N ASP A 166 13.13 -15.96 -4.20
CA ASP A 166 12.64 -17.21 -3.62
C ASP A 166 11.67 -17.99 -4.51
N TYR A 167 10.97 -17.26 -5.39
CA TYR A 167 9.94 -17.79 -6.29
C TYR A 167 10.34 -17.70 -7.76
N ASP A 168 11.63 -17.46 -8.05
CA ASP A 168 12.12 -17.30 -9.43
C ASP A 168 11.85 -18.54 -10.30
N HIS A 169 12.22 -19.72 -9.81
CA HIS A 169 12.06 -20.98 -10.53
C HIS A 169 10.66 -21.60 -10.40
N THR A 170 9.94 -21.31 -9.32
CA THR A 170 8.67 -21.96 -9.00
C THR A 170 7.44 -21.18 -9.47
N LEU A 171 7.51 -19.85 -9.54
CA LEU A 171 6.40 -18.99 -10.00
C LEU A 171 6.80 -18.07 -11.15
N TRP A 172 7.92 -17.36 -11.05
CA TRP A 172 8.28 -16.33 -12.04
C TRP A 172 8.53 -16.90 -13.45
N LYS A 173 9.60 -17.69 -13.62
CA LYS A 173 9.97 -18.32 -14.89
C LYS A 173 8.82 -19.13 -15.49
N PRO A 174 8.12 -20.02 -14.74
CA PRO A 174 7.11 -20.87 -15.33
C PRO A 174 5.75 -20.22 -15.52
N ALA A 175 5.42 -19.09 -14.86
CA ALA A 175 4.09 -18.50 -14.93
C ALA A 175 4.08 -16.97 -14.95
N LEU A 176 4.60 -16.30 -13.92
CA LEU A 176 4.38 -14.85 -13.69
C LEU A 176 5.07 -13.95 -14.71
N LYS A 177 6.16 -14.39 -15.37
CA LYS A 177 6.80 -13.62 -16.45
C LYS A 177 5.81 -13.30 -17.58
N ARG A 178 4.81 -14.14 -17.82
CA ARG A 178 3.76 -13.89 -18.84
C ARG A 178 2.86 -12.69 -18.52
N LEU A 179 2.83 -12.24 -17.27
CA LEU A 179 2.14 -11.00 -16.88
C LEU A 179 2.86 -9.75 -17.35
N PHE A 180 4.14 -9.87 -17.71
CA PHE A 180 5.01 -8.77 -18.15
C PHE A 180 5.65 -9.12 -19.49
N PRO A 181 4.91 -9.00 -20.62
CA PRO A 181 5.36 -9.49 -21.93
C PRO A 181 6.57 -8.77 -22.51
N GLY A 182 6.90 -7.57 -22.03
CA GLY A 182 8.07 -6.82 -22.46
C GLY A 182 9.35 -7.63 -22.31
N LYS A 183 10.15 -7.74 -23.39
CA LYS A 183 11.35 -8.59 -23.44
C LYS A 183 12.37 -8.20 -22.36
N GLU A 184 12.59 -6.90 -22.19
CA GLU A 184 13.55 -6.34 -21.22
C GLU A 184 13.06 -6.36 -19.77
N VAL A 185 11.79 -6.74 -19.53
CA VAL A 185 11.25 -6.74 -18.16
C VAL A 185 11.76 -7.94 -17.37
N THR A 186 12.62 -7.68 -16.40
CA THR A 186 13.19 -8.68 -15.50
C THR A 186 12.37 -8.83 -14.21
N ARG A 187 12.52 -9.98 -13.55
CA ARG A 187 11.91 -10.22 -12.22
C ARG A 187 12.37 -9.17 -11.21
N ALA A 188 13.66 -8.85 -11.21
CA ALA A 188 14.26 -7.91 -10.28
C ALA A 188 13.67 -6.51 -10.45
N ALA A 189 13.48 -6.06 -11.70
CA ALA A 189 12.83 -4.79 -11.99
C ALA A 189 11.39 -4.76 -11.47
N VAL A 190 10.58 -5.81 -11.73
CA VAL A 190 9.22 -5.91 -11.20
C VAL A 190 9.21 -5.89 -9.67
N ALA A 191 10.06 -6.70 -9.03
CA ALA A 191 10.15 -6.78 -7.58
C ALA A 191 10.53 -5.43 -6.95
N SER A 192 11.49 -4.72 -7.52
CA SER A 192 11.94 -3.40 -7.03
C SER A 192 10.83 -2.36 -7.13
N ASN A 193 10.09 -2.32 -8.24
CA ASN A 193 8.99 -1.38 -8.42
C ASN A 193 7.81 -1.70 -7.49
N LEU A 194 7.47 -2.98 -7.32
CA LEU A 194 6.45 -3.40 -6.35
C LEU A 194 6.85 -3.09 -4.90
N GLU A 195 8.15 -3.17 -4.57
CA GLU A 195 8.67 -2.77 -3.27
C GLU A 195 8.50 -1.27 -3.03
N SER A 196 8.84 -0.42 -4.03
CA SER A 196 8.65 1.04 -3.96
C SER A 196 7.18 1.41 -3.69
N ILE A 197 6.24 0.80 -4.44
CA ILE A 197 4.80 0.99 -4.23
C ILE A 197 4.38 0.55 -2.82
N TYR A 198 4.82 -0.62 -2.38
CA TYR A 198 4.49 -1.16 -1.05
C TYR A 198 4.99 -0.27 0.09
N GLN A 199 6.24 0.17 0.04
CA GLN A 199 6.81 1.07 1.04
C GLN A 199 6.07 2.40 1.08
N THR A 200 5.77 2.96 -0.09
CA THR A 200 5.01 4.21 -0.21
C THR A 200 3.62 4.10 0.41
N ARG A 201 2.88 3.05 0.04
CA ARG A 201 1.56 2.75 0.60
C ARG A 201 1.60 2.64 2.11
N ASN A 202 2.58 1.92 2.66
CA ASN A 202 2.69 1.73 4.10
C ASN A 202 3.02 3.04 4.83
N ARG A 203 3.90 3.87 4.27
CA ARG A 203 4.19 5.20 4.84
C ARG A 203 2.93 6.05 4.93
N ILE A 204 2.15 6.11 3.84
CA ILE A 204 0.90 6.87 3.82
C ILE A 204 -0.10 6.31 4.85
N ALA A 205 -0.22 4.99 4.96
CA ALA A 205 -1.07 4.34 5.96
C ALA A 205 -0.63 4.63 7.41
N HIS A 206 0.65 4.88 7.64
CA HIS A 206 1.19 5.33 8.93
C HIS A 206 1.20 6.86 9.10
N HIS A 207 0.54 7.60 8.20
CA HIS A 207 0.52 9.06 8.16
C HIS A 207 1.91 9.71 8.09
N GLU A 208 2.85 9.01 7.47
CA GLU A 208 4.18 9.53 7.17
C GLU A 208 4.21 10.21 5.80
N PRO A 209 4.92 11.34 5.67
CA PRO A 209 4.96 12.07 4.41
C PRO A 209 5.83 11.38 3.36
N VAL A 210 5.45 11.61 2.09
CA VAL A 210 6.12 11.13 0.87
C VAL A 210 6.42 12.34 -0.02
N TYR A 211 7.69 12.66 -0.20
CA TYR A 211 8.21 13.76 -1.03
C TYR A 211 9.67 13.49 -1.42
N GLY A 212 10.24 14.30 -2.31
CA GLY A 212 11.60 14.13 -2.84
C GLY A 212 11.78 12.79 -3.54
N ASN A 213 12.97 12.18 -3.43
CA ASN A 213 13.30 10.92 -4.10
C ASN A 213 12.27 9.83 -3.86
N ARG A 214 11.70 9.73 -2.65
CA ARG A 214 10.67 8.71 -2.34
C ARG A 214 9.41 8.89 -3.18
N LEU A 215 9.03 10.14 -3.45
CA LEU A 215 7.90 10.44 -4.33
C LEU A 215 8.26 10.10 -5.77
N ASP A 216 9.46 10.48 -6.22
CA ASP A 216 9.92 10.20 -7.58
C ASP A 216 10.00 8.68 -7.85
N ASP A 217 10.54 7.92 -6.90
CA ASP A 217 10.60 6.45 -6.92
C ASP A 217 9.20 5.83 -6.95
N ALA A 218 8.24 6.41 -6.23
CA ALA A 218 6.86 5.93 -6.22
C ALA A 218 6.16 6.18 -7.55
N LEU A 219 6.32 7.39 -8.13
CA LEU A 219 5.76 7.74 -9.43
C LEU A 219 6.35 6.87 -10.54
N GLY A 220 7.68 6.73 -10.56
CA GLY A 220 8.37 5.85 -11.52
C GLY A 220 7.91 4.39 -11.41
N ALA A 221 7.70 3.89 -10.18
CA ALA A 221 7.22 2.54 -9.98
C ALA A 221 5.76 2.33 -10.41
N ILE A 222 4.88 3.29 -10.12
CA ILE A 222 3.49 3.30 -10.61
C ILE A 222 3.48 3.27 -12.14
N ASP A 223 4.29 4.13 -12.76
CA ASP A 223 4.40 4.26 -14.21
C ASP A 223 4.89 2.96 -14.85
N PHE A 224 5.93 2.37 -14.26
CA PHE A 224 6.49 1.10 -14.70
C PHE A 224 5.45 -0.02 -14.64
N ILE A 225 4.80 -0.23 -13.49
CA ILE A 225 3.84 -1.32 -13.35
C ILE A 225 2.62 -1.10 -14.24
N ALA A 226 2.10 0.13 -14.32
CA ALA A 226 0.98 0.45 -15.21
C ALA A 226 1.31 0.16 -16.67
N ALA A 227 2.53 0.49 -17.12
CA ALA A 227 2.96 0.29 -18.50
C ALA A 227 3.32 -1.17 -18.83
N GLN A 228 3.75 -1.97 -17.85
CA GLN A 228 4.29 -3.31 -18.09
C GLN A 228 3.35 -4.45 -17.70
N LEU A 229 2.35 -4.21 -16.82
CA LEU A 229 1.41 -5.24 -16.40
C LEU A 229 0.34 -5.48 -17.48
N GLY A 230 0.34 -6.70 -18.02
CA GLY A 230 -0.56 -7.15 -19.08
C GLY A 230 -0.01 -6.90 -20.49
N THR A 231 -0.80 -7.27 -21.49
CA THR A 231 -0.41 -7.15 -22.90
C THR A 231 -0.77 -5.78 -23.45
N ALA A 232 0.21 -5.09 -24.05
CA ALA A 232 -0.02 -3.85 -24.80
C ALA A 232 -0.95 -4.09 -25.99
N ARG A 233 -1.80 -3.10 -26.31
CA ARG A 233 -2.66 -3.13 -27.50
C ARG A 233 -1.92 -2.52 -28.71
N SER A 234 -2.62 -2.36 -29.83
CA SER A 234 -2.07 -1.84 -31.08
C SER A 234 -1.38 -0.47 -30.96
N ASP A 235 -1.74 0.33 -29.95
CA ASP A 235 -1.14 1.64 -29.66
C ASP A 235 0.01 1.58 -28.65
N GLY A 236 0.55 0.38 -28.37
CA GLY A 236 1.71 0.20 -27.50
C GLY A 236 1.44 0.36 -26.00
N ARG A 237 0.20 0.67 -25.60
CA ARG A 237 -0.18 0.86 -24.18
C ARG A 237 -1.01 -0.31 -23.65
N THR A 238 -0.81 -0.66 -22.39
CA THR A 238 -1.65 -1.64 -21.69
C THR A 238 -3.03 -1.04 -21.39
N PRO A 239 -4.09 -1.86 -21.27
CA PRO A 239 -5.40 -1.38 -20.83
C PRO A 239 -5.35 -0.68 -19.47
N LEU A 240 -4.56 -1.22 -18.52
CA LEU A 240 -4.38 -0.63 -17.19
C LEU A 240 -3.71 0.75 -17.26
N GLY A 241 -2.66 0.88 -18.08
CA GLY A 241 -1.98 2.15 -18.31
C GLY A 241 -2.91 3.23 -18.86
N LYS A 242 -3.83 2.87 -19.76
CA LYS A 242 -4.86 3.79 -20.27
C LYS A 242 -5.89 4.16 -19.21
N MET A 243 -6.35 3.18 -18.44
CA MET A 243 -7.34 3.40 -17.40
C MET A 243 -6.84 4.37 -16.32
N LEU A 244 -5.54 4.33 -16.01
CA LEU A 244 -4.89 5.18 -15.01
C LEU A 244 -4.29 6.48 -15.56
N GLU A 245 -4.46 6.77 -16.86
CA GLU A 245 -3.78 7.88 -17.53
C GLU A 245 -4.12 9.23 -16.88
N LYS A 246 -5.40 9.47 -16.59
CA LYS A 246 -5.87 10.72 -15.98
C LYS A 246 -5.38 10.85 -14.54
N GLU A 247 -5.53 9.80 -13.73
CA GLU A 247 -5.12 9.79 -12.33
C GLU A 247 -3.60 9.98 -12.20
N ARG A 248 -2.81 9.36 -13.09
CA ARG A 248 -1.36 9.55 -13.14
C ARG A 248 -0.96 10.95 -13.57
N SER A 249 -1.67 11.56 -14.52
CA SER A 249 -1.45 12.97 -14.89
C SER A 249 -1.69 13.90 -13.71
N VAL A 250 -2.84 13.76 -13.03
CA VAL A 250 -3.18 14.58 -11.84
C VAL A 250 -2.14 14.37 -10.74
N LEU A 251 -1.70 13.13 -10.54
CA LEU A 251 -0.68 12.80 -9.55
C LEU A 251 0.67 13.46 -9.88
N GLY A 252 1.05 13.48 -11.16
CA GLY A 252 2.22 14.18 -11.66
C GLY A 252 2.17 15.70 -11.41
N ASP A 253 1.03 16.33 -11.68
CA ASP A 253 0.81 17.76 -11.44
C ASP A 253 0.89 18.10 -9.95
N GLN A 254 0.27 17.28 -9.09
CA GLN A 254 0.33 17.44 -7.64
C GLN A 254 1.76 17.30 -7.11
N ALA A 255 2.52 16.33 -7.65
CA ALA A 255 3.91 16.13 -7.29
C ALA A 255 4.80 17.32 -7.73
N ALA A 256 4.60 17.83 -8.95
CA ALA A 256 5.32 19.00 -9.45
C ALA A 256 5.02 20.25 -8.60
N ALA A 257 3.75 20.48 -8.26
CA ALA A 257 3.35 21.57 -7.38
C ALA A 257 3.95 21.45 -5.98
N LEU A 258 4.05 20.23 -5.44
CA LEU A 258 4.69 19.99 -4.14
C LEU A 258 6.21 20.27 -4.20
N ARG A 259 6.90 19.80 -5.24
CA ARG A 259 8.33 20.05 -5.46
C ARG A 259 8.61 21.56 -5.57
N GLY A 260 7.90 22.26 -6.45
CA GLY A 260 8.08 23.70 -6.64
C GLY A 260 7.86 24.49 -5.35
N ARG A 261 6.90 24.09 -4.50
CA ARG A 261 6.70 24.72 -3.19
C ARG A 261 7.84 24.47 -2.22
N ILE A 262 8.35 23.23 -2.15
CA ILE A 262 9.49 22.89 -1.28
C ILE A 262 10.74 23.67 -1.72
N ASP A 263 10.98 23.78 -3.02
CA ASP A 263 12.15 24.48 -3.57
C ASP A 263 12.06 25.99 -3.36
N ALA A 264 10.87 26.58 -3.51
CA ALA A 264 10.61 27.98 -3.16
C ALA A 264 10.90 28.25 -1.68
N LEU A 265 10.42 27.37 -0.78
CA LEU A 265 10.65 27.49 0.67
C LEU A 265 12.14 27.41 1.03
N ARG A 266 12.88 26.47 0.41
CA ARG A 266 14.35 26.35 0.58
C ARG A 266 15.07 27.60 0.10
N SER A 267 14.65 28.16 -1.03
CA SER A 267 15.25 29.37 -1.61
C SER A 267 15.00 30.60 -0.72
N SER A 268 13.81 30.74 -0.15
CA SER A 268 13.48 31.84 0.80
C SER A 268 14.16 31.70 2.17
N GLY A 269 14.39 30.46 2.65
CA GLY A 269 15.11 30.20 3.90
C GLY A 269 16.63 30.41 3.79
N GLY A 270 17.19 30.22 2.59
CA GLY A 270 18.59 30.54 2.28
C GLY A 270 18.91 32.04 2.33
N THR A 271 17.94 32.90 1.97
CA THR A 271 18.13 34.36 2.02
C THR A 271 18.15 34.89 3.47
N GLN A 272 17.35 34.31 4.38
CA GLN A 272 17.37 34.71 5.80
C GLN A 272 18.65 34.23 6.53
N THR A 273 19.19 33.06 6.19
CA THR A 273 20.47 32.58 6.76
C THR A 273 21.67 33.32 6.18
N GLY A 274 21.62 33.77 4.92
CA GLY A 274 22.62 34.66 4.31
C GLY A 274 22.60 36.07 4.89
N LEU A 275 21.42 36.65 5.13
CA LEU A 275 21.26 37.96 5.77
C LEU A 275 21.66 37.93 7.26
N ALA A 276 21.38 36.84 7.98
CA ALA A 276 21.85 36.67 9.37
C ALA A 276 23.37 36.54 9.48
N ARG A 277 24.03 35.88 8.50
CA ARG A 277 25.51 35.82 8.43
C ARG A 277 26.13 37.14 7.98
N SER A 278 25.48 37.88 7.07
CA SER A 278 25.98 39.18 6.62
C SER A 278 25.78 40.27 7.68
N ALA A 279 24.72 40.20 8.49
CA ALA A 279 24.51 41.11 9.62
C ALA A 279 25.47 40.86 10.78
N ALA A 280 25.93 39.61 10.98
CA ALA A 280 26.95 39.28 11.97
C ALA A 280 28.35 39.81 11.59
N LEU A 281 28.70 39.80 10.30
CA LEU A 281 30.02 40.29 9.82
C LEU A 281 30.13 41.82 9.78
N VAL A 282 29.01 42.55 9.68
CA VAL A 282 29.01 44.02 9.71
C VAL A 282 29.13 44.57 11.14
N ASN A 283 28.80 43.77 12.17
CA ASN A 283 28.84 44.19 13.58
C ASN A 283 30.15 43.84 14.30
N GLU A 284 31.11 43.18 13.63
CA GLU A 284 32.46 42.89 14.14
C GLU A 284 33.53 43.87 13.58
N SER A 285 33.12 44.91 12.84
CA SER A 285 34.02 45.87 12.17
C SER A 285 33.88 47.33 12.63
N ALA A 286 33.25 47.60 13.77
CA ALA A 286 33.06 48.95 14.33
C ALA A 286 33.47 49.03 15.80
#